data_AF-A0A7V3D6I1-F1
#
_entry.id   AF-A0A7V3D6I1-F1
#
_cell.length_a   1.000
_cell.length_b   1.000
_cell.length_c   1.000
_cell.angle_alpha   90.00
_cell.angle_beta   90.00
_cell.angle_gamma   90.00
#
_symmetry.space_group_name_H-M   'P 1'
#
loop_
_entity.id
_entity.type
_entity.pdbx_description
1 polymer ?
#
loop_
_entity_poly.entity_id
_entity_poly.type
_entity_poly.pdbx_seq_one_letter_code
_entity_poly.pdbx_strand_id
1 'polypeptide(L)'
;MSILLTCECGRTLRVQERHVGRTVKCPDCGQAIRVPGAEEEEYDTDRRRPEPRTSRKALASLLTSLVFFLGCLTGLPAILLGVLGLKEINDSRGRLKGHGLAIGGIIIGLLSTLATPLLVVFALLFPAVTKVREAADRARDTSNLRQITMAVHQYSDAHDELPPAVVYDQNGKPLYSWRVLLLPYLEEDWLYRQFHLDEPWDSPHNQTLVSQMPAVFMPPAGVTTPQPSMTFYQVFDGPGALFESSPRSLRRLNFIPAGKP
;
A
#
# COMPACT_ATOMS: atom_id res chain seq x y z
N MET A 1 49.94 23.38 -60.34
CA MET A 1 51.13 23.19 -61.20
C MET A 1 50.72 23.42 -62.67
N SER A 2 51.66 23.43 -63.63
CA SER A 2 51.35 23.61 -65.06
C SER A 2 51.69 22.36 -65.85
N ILE A 3 50.77 21.89 -66.69
CA ILE A 3 50.93 20.72 -67.55
C ILE A 3 51.46 21.19 -68.91
N LEU A 4 52.45 20.49 -69.45
CA LEU A 4 52.98 20.72 -70.79
C LEU A 4 52.27 19.79 -71.77
N LEU A 5 51.70 20.35 -72.82
CA LEU A 5 50.97 19.64 -73.86
C LEU A 5 51.54 19.99 -75.22
N THR A 6 51.71 19.01 -76.09
CA THR A 6 52.24 19.21 -77.44
C THR A 6 51.07 19.24 -78.43
N CYS A 7 50.97 20.31 -79.23
CA CYS A 7 50.02 20.37 -80.33
C CYS A 7 50.55 19.59 -81.54
N GLU A 8 49.66 19.11 -82.41
CA GLU A 8 50.03 18.45 -83.68
C GLU A 8 50.85 19.34 -84.62
N CYS A 9 50.76 20.67 -84.49
CA CYS A 9 51.61 21.61 -85.23
C CYS A 9 53.06 21.67 -84.69
N GLY A 10 53.40 20.86 -83.68
CA GLY A 10 54.76 20.73 -83.13
C GLY A 10 55.09 21.70 -81.99
N ARG A 11 54.17 22.59 -81.59
CA ARG A 11 54.40 23.58 -80.52
C ARG A 11 53.94 23.07 -79.15
N THR A 12 54.77 23.28 -78.13
CA THR A 12 54.48 22.95 -76.72
C THR A 12 53.76 24.10 -76.02
N LEU A 13 52.61 23.80 -75.42
CA LEU A 13 51.76 24.72 -74.68
C LEU A 13 51.85 24.42 -73.20
N ARG A 14 52.05 25.46 -72.39
CA ARG A 14 52.07 25.36 -70.94
C ARG A 14 50.71 25.77 -70.39
N VAL A 15 49.90 24.79 -70.01
CA VAL A 15 48.51 25.01 -69.58
C VAL A 15 48.43 24.86 -68.06
N GLN A 16 47.77 25.80 -67.40
CA GLN A 16 47.56 25.70 -65.95
C GLN A 16 46.59 24.56 -65.63
N GLU A 17 46.82 23.83 -64.54
CA GLU A 17 45.95 22.74 -64.05
C GLU A 17 44.47 23.12 -63.93
N ARG A 18 44.13 24.40 -63.74
CA ARG A 18 42.73 24.86 -63.73
C ARG A 18 41.94 24.59 -65.02
N HIS A 19 42.62 24.23 -66.10
CA HIS A 19 41.99 23.88 -67.38
C HIS A 19 41.98 22.36 -67.65
N VAL A 20 42.34 21.53 -66.68
CA VAL A 20 42.23 20.06 -66.76
C VAL A 20 40.76 19.68 -67.06
N GLY A 21 40.55 18.82 -68.06
CA GLY A 21 39.22 18.44 -68.55
C GLY A 21 38.53 19.46 -69.48
N ARG A 22 39.10 20.66 -69.68
CA ARG A 22 38.61 21.67 -70.65
C ARG A 22 39.41 21.64 -71.95
N THR A 23 38.79 22.13 -73.03
CA THR A 23 39.44 22.27 -74.33
C THR A 23 40.05 23.66 -74.46
N VAL A 24 41.33 23.75 -74.81
CA VAL A 24 42.06 25.00 -75.04
C VAL A 24 42.48 25.10 -76.50
N LYS A 25 42.40 26.29 -77.09
CA LYS A 25 42.82 26.51 -78.48
C LYS A 25 44.32 26.85 -78.54
N CYS A 26 45.02 26.27 -79.50
CA CYS A 26 46.40 26.63 -79.80
C CYS A 26 46.45 28.06 -80.37
N PRO A 27 47.29 28.97 -79.84
CA PRO A 27 47.36 30.35 -80.31
C PRO A 27 47.95 30.52 -81.71
N ASP A 28 48.68 29.53 -82.25
CA ASP A 28 49.29 29.59 -83.58
C ASP A 28 48.39 29.07 -84.69
N CYS A 29 47.89 27.84 -84.55
CA CYS A 29 47.09 27.17 -85.59
C CYS A 29 45.59 27.20 -85.31
N GLY A 30 45.17 27.67 -84.13
CA GLY A 30 43.77 27.72 -83.73
C GLY A 30 43.14 26.37 -83.34
N GLN A 31 43.89 25.26 -83.43
CA GLN A 31 43.38 23.91 -83.18
C GLN A 31 42.99 23.71 -81.71
N ALA A 32 41.85 23.06 -81.48
CA ALA A 32 41.30 22.84 -80.14
C ALA A 32 41.87 21.53 -79.55
N ILE A 33 42.69 21.64 -78.49
CA ILE A 33 43.35 20.53 -77.82
C ILE A 33 42.66 20.30 -76.47
N ARG A 34 42.27 19.06 -76.19
CA ARG A 34 41.68 18.68 -74.90
C ARG A 34 42.79 18.41 -73.89
N VAL A 35 42.76 19.07 -72.73
CA VAL A 35 43.73 18.82 -71.66
C VAL A 35 43.41 17.47 -71.00
N PRO A 36 44.31 16.48 -70.99
CA PRO A 36 44.09 15.20 -70.33
C PRO A 36 43.79 15.39 -68.84
N GLY A 37 42.70 14.77 -68.38
CA GLY A 37 42.36 14.66 -66.96
C GLY A 37 43.40 13.85 -66.21
N ALA A 38 43.80 14.26 -65.01
CA ALA A 38 44.37 13.31 -64.05
C ALA A 38 43.30 12.24 -63.78
N GLU A 39 43.69 10.97 -63.79
CA GLU A 39 42.82 9.84 -63.48
C GLU A 39 42.05 10.15 -62.17
N GLU A 40 40.72 10.07 -62.21
CA GLU A 40 39.89 10.21 -61.01
C GLU A 40 40.23 9.04 -60.08
N GLU A 41 41.03 9.29 -59.04
CA GLU A 41 41.14 8.35 -57.92
C GLU A 41 39.73 8.17 -57.34
N GLU A 42 39.14 7.01 -57.64
CA GLU A 42 37.87 6.55 -57.10
C GLU A 42 38.02 6.42 -55.58
N TYR A 43 37.57 7.46 -54.86
CA TYR A 43 37.55 7.49 -53.41
C TYR A 43 36.49 6.48 -52.94
N ASP A 44 36.95 5.35 -52.41
CA ASP A 44 36.12 4.34 -51.74
C ASP A 44 35.31 4.99 -50.60
N THR A 45 34.04 5.27 -50.88
CA THR A 45 33.08 5.81 -49.91
C THR A 45 32.44 4.73 -49.05
N ASP A 46 32.75 3.44 -49.25
CA ASP A 46 32.12 2.30 -48.54
C ASP A 46 32.93 1.82 -47.32
N ARG A 47 33.59 2.74 -46.60
CA ARG A 47 33.92 2.48 -45.19
C ARG A 47 32.67 2.62 -44.32
N ARG A 48 31.72 1.69 -44.46
CA ARG A 48 30.66 1.51 -43.43
C ARG A 48 31.35 1.26 -42.10
N ARG A 49 31.26 2.21 -41.17
CA ARG A 49 31.63 1.96 -39.78
C ARG A 49 30.80 0.75 -39.30
N PRO A 50 31.43 -0.27 -38.70
CA PRO A 50 30.68 -1.41 -38.18
C PRO A 50 29.60 -0.91 -37.22
N GLU A 51 28.38 -1.42 -37.37
CA GLU A 51 27.27 -0.99 -36.54
C GLU A 51 27.62 -1.20 -35.06
N PRO A 52 27.42 -0.18 -34.21
CA PRO A 52 27.78 -0.25 -32.81
C PRO A 52 26.92 -1.30 -32.08
N ARG A 53 27.58 -2.25 -31.41
CA ARG A 53 26.92 -3.36 -30.68
C ARG A 53 26.53 -2.92 -29.26
N THR A 54 25.48 -3.51 -28.71
CA THR A 54 25.06 -3.27 -27.33
C THR A 54 26.02 -3.90 -26.32
N SER A 55 26.31 -3.20 -25.22
CA SER A 55 27.16 -3.74 -24.15
C SER A 55 26.51 -4.94 -23.47
N ARG A 56 27.22 -6.08 -23.42
CA ARG A 56 26.77 -7.31 -22.74
C ARG A 56 26.53 -7.09 -21.25
N LYS A 57 27.32 -6.20 -20.61
CA LYS A 57 27.17 -5.87 -19.18
C LYS A 57 25.94 -5.01 -18.92
N ALA A 58 25.60 -4.09 -19.84
CA ALA A 58 24.38 -3.29 -19.75
C ALA A 58 23.12 -4.17 -19.89
N LEU A 59 23.15 -5.15 -20.81
CA LEU A 59 22.08 -6.13 -20.95
C LEU A 59 21.97 -7.05 -19.72
N ALA A 60 23.11 -7.55 -19.22
CA ALA A 60 23.14 -8.39 -18.02
C ALA A 60 22.58 -7.66 -16.80
N SER A 61 22.99 -6.40 -16.57
CA SER A 61 22.47 -5.55 -15.48
C SER A 61 20.94 -5.44 -15.54
N LEU A 62 20.37 -5.12 -16.70
CA LEU A 62 18.92 -5.03 -16.89
C LEU A 62 18.22 -6.36 -16.61
N LEU A 63 18.72 -7.45 -17.18
CA LEU A 63 18.11 -8.78 -17.00
C LEU A 63 18.19 -9.25 -15.54
N THR A 64 19.33 -9.05 -14.86
CA THR A 64 19.48 -9.39 -13.44
C THR A 64 18.57 -8.57 -12.53
N SER A 65 18.23 -7.33 -12.92
CA SER A 65 17.27 -6.49 -12.19
C SER A 65 15.81 -6.89 -12.42
N LEU A 66 15.51 -7.54 -13.54
CA LEU A 66 14.16 -7.96 -13.91
C LEU A 66 13.72 -9.28 -13.24
N VAL A 67 14.68 -10.13 -12.85
CA VAL A 67 14.41 -11.40 -12.14
C VAL A 67 14.10 -11.07 -10.67
N PHE A 68 12.89 -10.56 -10.45
CA PHE A 68 12.41 -9.97 -9.20
C PHE A 68 11.90 -11.02 -8.20
N PHE A 69 12.76 -11.95 -7.80
CA PHE A 69 12.40 -12.94 -6.76
C PHE A 69 13.47 -13.14 -5.66
N LEU A 70 14.68 -12.58 -5.82
CA LEU A 70 15.76 -12.65 -4.82
C LEU A 70 16.24 -11.26 -4.32
N GLY A 71 15.35 -10.26 -4.37
CA GLY A 71 15.30 -9.05 -3.53
C GLY A 71 16.56 -8.20 -3.34
N CYS A 72 17.47 -8.64 -2.46
CA CYS A 72 18.71 -7.93 -2.16
C CYS A 72 19.94 -8.56 -2.82
N LEU A 73 19.92 -9.86 -3.12
CA LEU A 73 21.09 -10.57 -3.65
C LEU A 73 21.37 -10.22 -5.11
N THR A 74 20.36 -9.79 -5.87
CA THR A 74 20.49 -9.41 -7.28
C THR A 74 20.71 -7.91 -7.49
N GLY A 75 20.34 -7.08 -6.50
CA GLY A 75 20.47 -5.62 -6.58
C GLY A 75 21.92 -5.14 -6.61
N LEU A 76 22.77 -5.63 -5.69
CA LEU A 76 24.19 -5.26 -5.66
C LEU A 76 24.95 -5.67 -6.94
N PRO A 77 24.83 -6.92 -7.45
CA PRO A 77 25.40 -7.28 -8.74
C PRO A 77 24.86 -6.46 -9.92
N ALA A 78 23.57 -6.14 -9.95
CA ALA A 78 22.97 -5.34 -11.03
C ALA A 78 23.54 -3.91 -11.06
N ILE A 79 23.70 -3.27 -9.89
CA ILE A 79 24.34 -1.96 -9.76
C ILE A 79 25.79 -2.03 -10.23
N LEU A 80 26.54 -3.03 -9.78
CA LEU A 80 27.95 -3.20 -10.11
C LEU A 80 28.16 -3.43 -11.62
N LEU A 81 27.35 -4.29 -12.24
CA LEU A 81 27.36 -4.52 -13.69
C LEU A 81 26.91 -3.28 -14.48
N GLY A 82 25.96 -2.50 -13.94
CA GLY A 82 25.54 -1.25 -14.54
C GLY A 82 26.66 -0.21 -14.57
N VAL A 83 27.36 -0.02 -13.46
CA VAL A 83 28.51 0.91 -13.34
C VAL A 83 29.65 0.47 -14.25
N LEU A 84 30.00 -0.83 -14.25
CA LEU A 84 31.03 -1.37 -15.14
C LEU A 84 30.63 -1.23 -16.62
N GLY A 85 29.34 -1.42 -16.93
CA GLY A 85 28.79 -1.22 -18.27
C GLY A 85 28.88 0.23 -18.72
N LEU A 86 28.58 1.20 -17.85
CA LEU A 86 28.72 2.64 -18.14
C LEU A 86 30.18 3.02 -18.42
N LYS A 87 31.12 2.55 -17.59
CA LYS A 87 32.55 2.78 -17.80
C LYS A 87 33.01 2.25 -19.16
N GLU A 88 32.64 1.01 -19.48
CA GLU A 88 33.04 0.37 -20.75
C GLU A 88 32.42 1.06 -21.96
N ILE A 89 31.16 1.52 -21.87
CA ILE A 89 30.51 2.30 -22.93
C ILE A 89 31.24 3.63 -23.15
N ASN A 90 31.59 4.34 -22.07
CA ASN A 90 32.29 5.63 -22.15
C ASN A 90 33.70 5.48 -22.74
N ASP A 91 34.44 4.44 -22.33
CA ASP A 91 35.80 4.15 -22.80
C ASP A 91 35.82 3.63 -24.26
N SER A 92 34.68 3.16 -24.79
CA SER A 92 34.60 2.53 -26.11
C SER A 92 34.71 3.48 -27.30
N ARG A 93 34.74 4.81 -27.09
CA ARG A 93 34.77 5.86 -28.14
C ARG A 93 33.71 5.65 -29.24
N GLY A 94 32.50 5.25 -28.86
CA GLY A 94 31.36 5.06 -29.76
C GLY A 94 31.20 3.65 -30.36
N ARG A 95 32.05 2.67 -29.98
CA ARG A 95 31.91 1.27 -30.43
C ARG A 95 30.80 0.50 -29.73
N LEU A 96 30.41 0.91 -28.52
CA LEU A 96 29.35 0.27 -27.73
C LEU A 96 28.18 1.24 -27.47
N LYS A 97 26.96 0.71 -27.54
CA LYS A 97 25.71 1.40 -27.16
C LYS A 97 25.07 0.73 -25.92
N GLY A 98 24.09 1.39 -25.30
CA GLY A 98 23.32 0.83 -24.18
C GLY A 98 23.34 1.66 -22.89
N HIS A 99 23.61 2.97 -22.98
CA HIS A 99 23.68 3.87 -21.83
C HIS A 99 22.38 3.87 -21.01
N GLY A 100 21.22 3.95 -21.67
CA GLY A 100 19.91 3.87 -21.00
C GLY A 100 19.63 2.53 -20.33
N LEU A 101 20.10 1.41 -20.88
CA LEU A 101 19.96 0.09 -20.25
C LEU A 101 20.80 -0.02 -18.97
N ALA A 102 22.03 0.50 -18.99
CA ALA A 102 22.89 0.50 -17.81
C ALA A 102 22.34 1.39 -16.68
N ILE A 103 21.82 2.57 -17.02
CA ILE A 103 21.14 3.46 -16.05
C ILE A 103 19.87 2.79 -15.51
N GLY A 104 19.06 2.19 -16.38
CA GLY A 104 17.85 1.47 -15.96
C GLY A 104 18.15 0.34 -14.97
N GLY A 105 19.17 -0.48 -15.24
CA GLY A 105 19.60 -1.53 -14.32
C GLY A 105 20.09 -1.01 -12.97
N ILE A 106 20.76 0.15 -12.93
CA ILE A 106 21.19 0.79 -11.67
C ILE A 106 19.97 1.29 -10.88
N ILE A 107 19.02 1.97 -11.53
CA ILE A 107 17.82 2.51 -10.86
C ILE A 107 16.96 1.38 -10.30
N ILE A 108 16.67 0.36 -11.13
CA ILE A 108 15.87 -0.80 -10.70
C ILE A 108 16.62 -1.58 -9.60
N GLY A 109 17.94 -1.74 -9.72
CA GLY A 109 18.77 -2.40 -8.71
C GLY A 109 18.77 -1.68 -7.36
N LEU A 110 18.91 -0.35 -7.36
CA LEU A 110 18.82 0.48 -6.15
C LEU A 110 17.44 0.39 -5.51
N LEU A 111 16.38 0.55 -6.32
CA LEU A 111 15.00 0.47 -5.86
C LEU A 111 14.69 -0.91 -5.25
N SER A 112 15.08 -1.99 -5.92
CA SER A 112 14.91 -3.36 -5.42
C SER A 112 15.63 -3.56 -4.08
N THR A 113 16.89 -3.12 -3.98
CA THR A 113 17.70 -3.30 -2.78
C THR A 113 17.10 -2.59 -1.55
N LEU A 114 16.52 -1.41 -1.74
CA LEU A 114 15.93 -0.60 -0.67
C LEU A 114 14.48 -0.98 -0.37
N ALA A 115 13.67 -1.28 -1.39
CA ALA A 115 12.24 -1.53 -1.22
C ALA A 115 11.93 -2.97 -0.78
N THR A 116 12.65 -3.98 -1.28
CA THR A 116 12.37 -5.38 -0.93
C THR A 116 12.45 -5.68 0.58
N PRO A 117 13.46 -5.26 1.36
CA PRO A 117 13.49 -5.55 2.79
C PRO A 117 12.29 -4.93 3.53
N LEU A 118 11.89 -3.71 3.17
CA LEU A 118 10.71 -3.06 3.74
C LEU A 118 9.41 -3.81 3.40
N LEU A 119 9.26 -4.26 2.15
CA LEU A 119 8.11 -5.04 1.72
C LEU A 119 8.03 -6.39 2.43
N VAL A 120 9.16 -7.09 2.63
CA VAL A 120 9.18 -8.34 3.39
C VAL A 120 8.79 -8.12 4.84
N VAL A 121 9.35 -7.09 5.49
CA VAL A 121 8.97 -6.72 6.86
C VAL A 121 7.48 -6.41 6.93
N PHE A 122 6.95 -5.60 6.03
CA PHE A 122 5.53 -5.26 5.99
C PHE A 122 4.64 -6.50 5.75
N ALA A 123 5.03 -7.37 4.80
CA ALA A 123 4.31 -8.60 4.48
C ALA A 123 4.25 -9.58 5.67
N LEU A 124 5.27 -9.59 6.53
CA LEU A 124 5.28 -10.41 7.75
C LEU A 124 4.53 -9.75 8.90
N LEU A 125 4.68 -8.43 9.09
CA LEU A 125 4.10 -7.71 10.23
C LEU A 125 2.59 -7.48 10.06
N PHE A 126 2.12 -7.14 8.86
CA PHE A 126 0.71 -6.83 8.63
C PHE A 126 -0.24 -7.96 9.06
N PRO A 127 -0.09 -9.22 8.61
CA PRO A 127 -0.96 -10.32 9.06
C PRO A 127 -0.73 -10.70 10.54
N ALA A 128 0.43 -10.38 11.12
CA ALA A 128 0.66 -10.60 12.54
C ALA A 128 -0.14 -9.61 13.40
N VAL A 129 -0.19 -8.34 13.02
CA VAL A 129 -0.93 -7.30 13.75
C VAL A 129 -2.43 -7.57 13.75
N THR A 130 -3.01 -8.01 12.63
CA THR A 130 -4.44 -8.34 12.57
C THR A 130 -4.81 -9.50 13.49
N LYS A 131 -3.99 -10.56 13.53
CA LYS A 131 -4.19 -11.69 14.44
C LYS A 131 -4.11 -11.28 15.91
N VAL A 132 -3.16 -10.42 16.26
CA VAL A 132 -3.04 -9.89 17.64
C VAL A 132 -4.27 -9.08 18.02
N ARG A 133 -4.77 -8.24 17.10
CA ARG A 133 -5.98 -7.45 17.34
C ARG A 133 -7.20 -8.33 17.55
N GLU A 134 -7.43 -9.33 16.70
CA GLU A 134 -8.52 -10.29 16.89
C GLU A 134 -8.43 -11.05 18.21
N ALA A 135 -7.22 -11.43 18.63
CA ALA A 135 -7.03 -12.10 19.91
C ALA A 135 -7.31 -11.17 21.10
N ALA A 136 -6.89 -9.90 21.03
CA ALA A 136 -7.18 -8.89 22.03
C ALA A 136 -8.69 -8.59 22.12
N ASP A 137 -9.35 -8.51 20.99
CA ASP A 137 -10.80 -8.34 20.85
C ASP A 137 -11.56 -9.49 21.53
N ARG A 138 -11.20 -10.75 21.23
CA ARG A 138 -11.79 -11.93 21.91
C ARG A 138 -11.51 -11.93 23.42
N ALA A 139 -10.30 -11.53 23.84
CA ALA A 139 -9.93 -11.47 25.25
C ALA A 139 -10.77 -10.42 26.00
N ARG A 140 -11.01 -9.25 25.37
CA ARG A 140 -11.91 -8.21 25.89
C ARG A 140 -13.33 -8.73 26.02
N ASP A 141 -13.89 -9.33 24.98
CA ASP A 141 -15.27 -9.85 25.00
C ASP A 141 -15.46 -10.93 26.08
N THR A 142 -14.46 -11.79 26.24
CA THR A 142 -14.43 -12.80 27.32
C THR A 142 -14.34 -12.14 28.70
N SER A 143 -13.55 -11.08 28.84
CA SER A 143 -13.45 -10.32 30.09
C SER A 143 -14.78 -9.65 30.44
N ASN A 144 -15.46 -9.04 29.46
CA ASN A 144 -16.77 -8.44 29.66
C ASN A 144 -17.79 -9.47 30.14
N LEU A 145 -17.86 -10.65 29.51
CA LEU A 145 -18.71 -11.74 29.95
C LEU A 145 -18.39 -12.19 31.39
N ARG A 146 -17.11 -12.31 31.74
CA ARG A 146 -16.70 -12.66 33.11
C ARG A 146 -17.17 -11.62 34.14
N GLN A 147 -17.04 -10.33 33.82
CA GLN A 147 -17.51 -9.25 34.69
C GLN A 147 -19.04 -9.28 34.86
N ILE A 148 -19.78 -9.47 33.77
CA ILE A 148 -21.24 -9.62 33.80
C ILE A 148 -21.64 -10.83 34.66
N THR A 149 -21.03 -12.00 34.43
CA THR A 149 -21.33 -13.21 35.21
C THR A 149 -21.00 -13.02 36.69
N MET A 150 -19.88 -12.36 37.01
CA MET A 150 -19.53 -12.04 38.39
C MET A 150 -20.59 -11.13 39.04
N ALA A 151 -21.02 -10.09 38.35
CA ALA A 151 -22.08 -9.19 38.83
C ALA A 151 -23.42 -9.93 39.03
N VAL A 152 -23.77 -10.87 38.14
CA VAL A 152 -24.95 -11.74 38.30
C VAL A 152 -24.82 -12.61 39.56
N HIS A 153 -23.66 -13.19 39.81
CA HIS A 153 -23.42 -13.98 41.03
C HIS A 153 -23.52 -13.12 42.29
N GLN A 154 -22.92 -11.93 42.31
CA GLN A 154 -23.02 -11.01 43.44
C GLN A 154 -24.46 -10.56 43.70
N TYR A 155 -25.22 -10.27 42.64
CA TYR A 155 -26.65 -10.01 42.76
C TYR A 155 -27.38 -11.21 43.38
N SER A 156 -27.07 -12.43 42.92
CA SER A 156 -27.68 -13.66 43.43
C SER A 156 -27.37 -13.89 44.90
N ASP A 157 -26.14 -13.65 45.33
CA ASP A 157 -25.72 -13.80 46.72
C ASP A 157 -26.41 -12.78 47.65
N ALA A 158 -26.67 -11.57 47.15
CA ALA A 158 -27.33 -10.51 47.91
C ALA A 158 -28.86 -10.69 48.00
N HIS A 159 -29.45 -11.43 47.07
CA HIS A 159 -30.90 -11.45 46.87
C HIS A 159 -31.54 -12.84 46.89
N ASP A 160 -30.73 -13.88 47.06
CA ASP A 160 -31.11 -15.31 47.03
C ASP A 160 -31.85 -15.73 45.74
N GLU A 161 -31.71 -14.97 44.67
CA GLU A 161 -32.28 -15.24 43.35
C GLU A 161 -31.48 -14.55 42.24
N LEU A 162 -31.50 -15.13 41.05
CA LEU A 162 -30.93 -14.49 39.86
C LEU A 162 -31.74 -13.24 39.48
N PRO A 163 -31.12 -12.25 38.83
CA PRO A 163 -31.85 -11.06 38.39
C PRO A 163 -32.91 -11.48 37.36
N PRO A 164 -34.14 -10.97 37.45
CA PRO A 164 -35.18 -11.26 36.47
C PRO A 164 -34.82 -10.64 35.11
N ALA A 165 -35.18 -11.30 34.00
CA ALA A 165 -34.93 -10.76 32.67
C ALA A 165 -35.49 -9.34 32.48
N VAL A 166 -36.71 -9.11 32.97
CA VAL A 166 -37.41 -7.82 32.98
C VAL A 166 -38.07 -7.60 34.34
N VAL A 167 -37.98 -6.38 34.85
CA VAL A 167 -38.75 -5.91 36.01
C VAL A 167 -40.03 -5.26 35.52
N TYR A 168 -41.16 -5.60 36.14
CA TYR A 168 -42.48 -5.09 35.80
C TYR A 168 -43.05 -4.25 36.94
N ASP A 169 -43.96 -3.33 36.61
CA ASP A 169 -44.78 -2.61 37.59
C ASP A 169 -45.93 -3.50 38.14
N GLN A 170 -46.73 -2.96 39.06
CA GLN A 170 -47.86 -3.67 39.67
C GLN A 170 -48.97 -4.02 38.66
N ASN A 171 -49.02 -3.30 37.54
CA ASN A 171 -49.98 -3.49 36.46
C ASN A 171 -49.43 -4.42 35.36
N GLY A 172 -48.23 -4.99 35.53
CA GLY A 172 -47.58 -5.85 34.55
C GLY A 172 -46.93 -5.09 33.38
N LYS A 173 -46.69 -3.78 33.51
CA LYS A 173 -45.97 -2.98 32.52
C LYS A 173 -44.45 -3.17 32.70
N PRO A 174 -43.68 -3.46 31.63
CA PRO A 174 -42.23 -3.60 31.74
C PRO A 174 -41.57 -2.26 32.06
N LEU A 175 -40.69 -2.26 33.06
CA LEU A 175 -39.93 -1.09 33.50
C LEU A 175 -38.52 -1.11 32.95
N TYR A 176 -37.68 -2.07 33.35
CA TYR A 176 -36.28 -2.16 32.91
C TYR A 176 -35.75 -3.59 32.97
N SER A 177 -34.59 -3.82 32.36
CA SER A 177 -33.96 -5.16 32.26
C SER A 177 -33.02 -5.47 33.43
N TRP A 178 -32.68 -6.75 33.60
CA TRP A 178 -31.62 -7.25 34.50
C TRP A 178 -30.34 -6.41 34.52
N ARG A 179 -29.94 -5.82 33.38
CA ARG A 179 -28.72 -5.00 33.26
C ARG A 179 -28.70 -3.79 34.19
N VAL A 180 -29.86 -3.15 34.42
CA VAL A 180 -29.96 -2.01 35.34
C VAL A 180 -29.73 -2.46 36.77
N LEU A 181 -30.23 -3.64 37.14
CA LEU A 181 -30.02 -4.24 38.46
C LEU A 181 -28.56 -4.60 38.74
N LEU A 182 -27.75 -4.82 37.68
CA LEU A 182 -26.34 -5.14 37.82
C LEU A 182 -25.43 -3.92 37.96
N LEU A 183 -25.91 -2.71 37.68
CA LEU A 183 -25.05 -1.51 37.69
C LEU A 183 -24.27 -1.32 39.00
N PRO A 184 -24.86 -1.47 40.20
CA PRO A 184 -24.10 -1.38 41.47
C PRO A 184 -22.98 -2.42 41.60
N TYR A 185 -23.16 -3.60 40.99
CA TYR A 185 -22.20 -4.71 41.01
C TYR A 185 -21.14 -4.59 39.91
N LEU A 186 -21.30 -3.62 39.01
CA LEU A 186 -20.38 -3.29 37.93
C LEU A 186 -19.62 -1.98 38.21
N GLU A 187 -19.65 -1.49 39.46
CA GLU A 187 -19.06 -0.20 39.88
C GLU A 187 -19.73 1.02 39.23
N GLU A 188 -20.96 0.87 38.74
CA GLU A 188 -21.76 1.91 38.06
C GLU A 188 -22.88 2.46 38.96
N ASP A 189 -22.63 2.55 40.28
CA ASP A 189 -23.58 3.06 41.28
C ASP A 189 -24.12 4.46 40.95
N TRP A 190 -23.26 5.29 40.36
CA TRP A 190 -23.59 6.66 39.99
C TRP A 190 -24.67 6.71 38.89
N LEU A 191 -24.65 5.76 37.95
CA LEU A 191 -25.64 5.63 36.89
C LEU A 191 -26.93 5.01 37.44
N TYR A 192 -26.80 4.01 38.31
CA TYR A 192 -27.94 3.39 38.99
C TYR A 192 -28.78 4.41 39.76
N ARG A 193 -28.13 5.34 40.48
CA ARG A 193 -28.81 6.39 41.25
C ARG A 193 -29.52 7.44 40.38
N GLN A 194 -29.12 7.61 39.13
CA GLN A 194 -29.78 8.53 38.19
C GLN A 194 -30.98 7.90 37.49
N PHE A 195 -31.02 6.57 37.42
CA PHE A 195 -32.08 5.83 36.76
C PHE A 195 -33.35 5.80 37.64
N HIS A 196 -34.48 6.24 37.08
CA HIS A 196 -35.75 6.15 37.77
C HIS A 196 -36.32 4.73 37.64
N LEU A 197 -36.36 4.01 38.76
CA LEU A 197 -36.78 2.60 38.85
C LEU A 197 -38.30 2.41 38.91
N ASP A 198 -39.07 3.49 38.99
CA ASP A 198 -40.53 3.51 39.03
C ASP A 198 -41.16 3.79 37.65
N GLU A 199 -40.34 4.04 36.64
CA GLU A 199 -40.78 4.30 35.27
C GLU A 199 -40.04 3.42 34.23
N PRO A 200 -40.58 3.30 33.01
CA PRO A 200 -39.93 2.54 31.95
C PRO A 200 -38.56 3.05 31.54
N TRP A 201 -37.74 2.15 31.01
CA TRP A 201 -36.41 2.44 30.45
C TRP A 201 -36.47 3.41 29.27
N ASP A 202 -37.60 3.46 28.56
CA ASP A 202 -37.88 4.35 27.45
C ASP A 202 -38.67 5.61 27.87
N SER A 203 -38.70 5.96 29.17
CA SER A 203 -39.23 7.24 29.62
C SER A 203 -38.38 8.42 29.09
N PRO A 204 -38.94 9.63 28.97
CA PRO A 204 -38.17 10.81 28.55
C PRO A 204 -36.93 11.09 29.41
N HIS A 205 -36.95 10.72 30.70
CA HIS A 205 -35.81 10.88 31.60
C HIS A 205 -34.79 9.75 31.40
N ASN A 206 -35.19 8.48 31.52
CA ASN A 206 -34.27 7.33 31.43
C ASN A 206 -33.61 7.20 30.05
N GLN A 207 -34.28 7.62 28.97
CA GLN A 207 -33.67 7.65 27.63
C GLN A 207 -32.42 8.54 27.56
N THR A 208 -32.33 9.58 28.39
CA THR A 208 -31.14 10.46 28.42
C THR A 208 -29.88 9.74 28.92
N LEU A 209 -30.06 8.64 29.65
CA LEU A 209 -28.98 7.84 30.23
C LEU A 209 -28.43 6.79 29.26
N VAL A 210 -29.09 6.54 28.13
CA VAL A 210 -28.70 5.51 27.15
C VAL A 210 -27.29 5.73 26.57
N SER A 211 -26.87 6.99 26.44
CA SER A 211 -25.51 7.35 25.98
C SER A 211 -24.42 6.98 26.98
N GLN A 212 -24.79 6.67 28.22
CA GLN A 212 -23.91 6.35 29.33
C GLN A 212 -23.85 4.83 29.58
N MET A 213 -24.26 4.01 28.62
CA MET A 213 -24.19 2.55 28.71
C MET A 213 -22.76 2.10 29.08
N PRO A 214 -22.59 1.32 30.16
CA PRO A 214 -21.29 0.83 30.59
C PRO A 214 -20.55 0.05 29.50
N ALA A 215 -19.22 0.22 29.45
CA ALA A 215 -18.37 -0.39 28.42
C ALA A 215 -18.42 -1.92 28.41
N VAL A 216 -18.76 -2.53 29.55
CA VAL A 216 -18.92 -3.99 29.70
C VAL A 216 -20.06 -4.54 28.83
N PHE A 217 -21.10 -3.73 28.55
CA PHE A 217 -22.23 -4.11 27.71
C PHE A 217 -22.05 -3.76 26.24
N MET A 218 -20.92 -3.17 25.85
CA MET A 218 -20.66 -2.85 24.44
C MET A 218 -20.73 -4.10 23.55
N PRO A 219 -21.12 -3.93 22.27
CA PRO A 219 -21.13 -5.03 21.33
C PRO A 219 -19.73 -5.64 21.18
N PRO A 220 -19.65 -6.94 20.81
CA PRO A 220 -18.38 -7.59 20.50
C PRO A 220 -17.57 -6.78 19.51
N ALA A 221 -16.24 -6.78 19.68
CA ALA A 221 -15.38 -5.99 18.80
C ALA A 221 -15.50 -6.43 17.33
N GLY A 222 -15.49 -5.45 16.42
CA GLY A 222 -15.69 -5.67 14.99
C GLY A 222 -17.15 -5.71 14.53
N VAL A 223 -18.12 -5.61 15.44
CA VAL A 223 -19.54 -5.49 15.11
C VAL A 223 -19.94 -4.01 15.01
N THR A 224 -20.43 -3.61 13.84
CA THR A 224 -20.99 -2.27 13.64
C THR A 224 -22.47 -2.28 14.02
N THR A 225 -22.86 -1.40 14.96
CA THR A 225 -24.26 -1.24 15.36
C THR A 225 -24.86 0.05 14.77
N PRO A 226 -26.18 0.07 14.48
CA PRO A 226 -26.87 1.30 14.08
C PRO A 226 -26.84 2.39 15.16
N GLN A 227 -26.80 2.00 16.44
CA GLN A 227 -26.74 2.90 17.58
C GLN A 227 -25.58 2.50 18.51
N PRO A 228 -24.78 3.45 19.02
CA PRO A 228 -23.64 3.15 19.90
C PRO A 228 -24.01 2.46 21.22
N SER A 229 -25.26 2.61 21.67
CA SER A 229 -25.79 2.08 22.93
C SER A 229 -26.51 0.72 22.78
N MET A 230 -26.32 0.03 21.66
CA MET A 230 -26.85 -1.33 21.48
C MET A 230 -25.93 -2.38 22.10
N THR A 231 -26.53 -3.47 22.56
CA THR A 231 -25.81 -4.60 23.15
C THR A 231 -26.33 -5.92 22.61
N PHE A 232 -25.44 -6.92 22.52
CA PHE A 232 -25.75 -8.29 22.08
C PHE A 232 -25.90 -9.26 23.26
N TYR A 233 -25.67 -8.80 24.49
CA TYR A 233 -25.86 -9.64 25.67
C TYR A 233 -27.34 -9.80 25.97
N GLN A 234 -27.82 -11.04 25.84
CA GLN A 234 -29.21 -11.44 26.03
C GLN A 234 -29.27 -12.56 27.07
N VAL A 235 -30.43 -12.68 27.71
CA VAL A 235 -30.75 -13.77 28.64
C VAL A 235 -31.98 -14.50 28.11
N PHE A 236 -32.09 -15.79 28.44
CA PHE A 236 -33.28 -16.57 28.12
C PHE A 236 -34.29 -16.45 29.26
N ASP A 237 -35.51 -16.07 28.90
CA ASP A 237 -36.67 -15.98 29.80
C ASP A 237 -37.76 -16.96 29.35
N GLY A 238 -38.59 -17.42 30.28
CA GLY A 238 -39.67 -18.37 30.07
C GLY A 238 -39.83 -19.36 31.24
N PRO A 239 -40.91 -20.17 31.24
CA PRO A 239 -41.15 -21.15 32.31
C PRO A 239 -40.00 -22.15 32.46
N GLY A 240 -39.40 -22.20 33.66
CA GLY A 240 -38.23 -23.04 33.97
C GLY A 240 -36.89 -22.49 33.45
N ALA A 241 -36.86 -21.27 32.91
CA ALA A 241 -35.63 -20.63 32.47
C ALA A 241 -34.83 -20.06 33.64
N LEU A 242 -33.53 -19.89 33.43
CA LEU A 242 -32.60 -19.43 34.46
C LEU A 242 -32.91 -17.99 34.94
N PHE A 243 -33.44 -17.13 34.07
CA PHE A 243 -33.79 -15.74 34.37
C PHE A 243 -35.32 -15.53 34.45
N GLU A 244 -36.07 -16.60 34.74
CA GLU A 244 -37.53 -16.57 34.80
C GLU A 244 -38.04 -15.47 35.75
N SER A 245 -38.96 -14.65 35.24
CA SER A 245 -39.63 -13.63 36.02
C SER A 245 -40.53 -14.27 37.10
N SER A 246 -40.06 -14.35 38.34
CA SER A 246 -40.79 -14.99 39.44
C SER A 246 -41.86 -14.07 40.07
N PRO A 247 -42.90 -14.62 40.73
CA PRO A 247 -43.83 -13.82 41.54
C PRO A 247 -43.16 -13.03 42.68
N ARG A 248 -41.91 -13.36 43.05
CA ARG A 248 -41.08 -12.57 43.99
C ARG A 248 -40.39 -11.40 43.29
N SER A 249 -39.92 -11.57 42.05
CA SER A 249 -39.34 -10.46 41.27
C SER A 249 -40.38 -9.39 40.93
N LEU A 250 -41.65 -9.79 40.74
CA LEU A 250 -42.80 -8.89 40.61
C LEU A 250 -43.20 -8.18 41.93
N ARG A 251 -42.82 -8.74 43.09
CA ARG A 251 -43.22 -8.23 44.42
C ARG A 251 -42.27 -7.16 44.98
N ARG A 252 -41.11 -6.92 44.34
CA ARG A 252 -40.06 -5.99 44.81
C ARG A 252 -40.33 -4.50 44.56
N LEU A 253 -41.45 -4.12 43.96
CA LEU A 253 -41.90 -2.72 43.95
C LEU A 253 -42.20 -2.19 45.37
N ASN A 254 -42.38 -3.08 46.34
CA ASN A 254 -42.56 -2.71 47.75
C ASN A 254 -41.24 -2.56 48.52
N PHE A 255 -40.08 -2.83 47.90
CA PHE A 255 -38.75 -2.78 48.52
C PHE A 255 -37.84 -1.68 47.96
N ILE A 256 -38.31 -0.86 47.01
CA ILE A 256 -37.69 0.43 46.77
C ILE A 256 -38.13 1.30 47.95
N PRO A 257 -37.26 1.63 48.94
CA PRO A 257 -37.62 2.66 49.90
C PRO A 257 -37.92 3.90 49.06
N ALA A 258 -39.18 4.34 49.06
CA ALA A 258 -39.54 5.64 48.56
C ALA A 258 -38.47 6.59 49.09
N GLY A 259 -37.70 7.19 48.18
CA GLY A 259 -36.64 8.13 48.55
C GLY A 259 -37.24 9.04 49.61
N LYS A 260 -36.71 8.97 50.83
CA LYS A 260 -37.03 10.01 51.80
C LYS A 260 -36.56 11.32 51.16
N PRO A 261 -37.38 12.38 51.23
CA PRO A 261 -37.05 13.68 50.63
C PRO A 261 -35.72 14.21 51.14
#